data_AF-A0A7Y0H8D8-F1
#
_entry.id   AF-A0A7Y0H8D8-F1
#
_cell.length_a   1.000
_cell.length_b   1.000
_cell.length_c   1.000
_cell.angle_alpha   90.00
_cell.angle_beta   90.00
_cell.angle_gamma   90.00
#
_symmetry.space_group_name_H-M   'P 1'
#
loop_
_entity.id
_entity.type
_entity.pdbx_description
1 polymer ?
#
loop_
_entity_poly.entity_id
_entity_poly.type
_entity_poly.pdbx_seq_one_letter_code
_entity_poly.pdbx_strand_id
1 'polypeptide(L)'
;MARTSGIPVGVDVRERLRAAQRAEAQAIAAVQKALAAEAEAGARLEAIILRHQAGLSKAAHAVHAAQATLARTSGLERAASLLGISSRVLRSAVKDSALDGRVQATSNNTPAATPAPTMAPTET
;
A
#
# COMPACT_ATOMS: atom_id res chain seq x y z
N MET A 1 -4.03 61.44 35.98
CA MET A 1 -4.28 60.15 35.32
C MET A 1 -4.70 60.40 33.87
N ALA A 2 -3.75 60.28 32.93
CA ALA A 2 -4.01 60.55 31.51
C ALA A 2 -4.62 59.30 30.85
N ARG A 3 -5.89 59.40 30.47
CA ARG A 3 -6.57 58.39 29.64
C ARG A 3 -5.92 58.40 28.27
N THR A 4 -5.30 57.29 27.88
CA THR A 4 -4.75 57.09 26.54
C THR A 4 -5.88 57.25 25.53
N SER A 5 -5.84 58.31 24.74
CA SER A 5 -6.77 58.54 23.66
C SER A 5 -6.57 57.44 22.62
N GLY A 6 -7.48 56.47 22.60
CA GLY A 6 -7.63 55.59 21.44
C GLY A 6 -8.03 56.46 20.26
N ILE A 7 -7.09 56.78 19.38
CA ILE A 7 -7.36 57.52 18.15
C ILE A 7 -8.35 56.69 17.35
N PRO A 8 -9.55 57.20 17.02
CA PRO A 8 -10.52 56.45 16.25
C PRO A 8 -9.94 56.16 14.86
N VAL A 9 -9.63 54.89 14.61
CA VAL A 9 -9.24 54.41 13.28
C VAL A 9 -10.39 54.74 12.31
N GLY A 10 -10.10 55.49 11.26
CA GLY A 10 -11.09 55.92 10.27
C GLY A 10 -11.84 54.74 9.64
N VAL A 11 -13.09 54.96 9.24
CA VAL A 11 -13.98 53.91 8.70
C VAL A 11 -13.32 53.17 7.53
N ASP A 12 -12.62 53.90 6.64
CA ASP A 12 -11.92 53.33 5.49
C ASP A 12 -10.80 52.35 5.87
N VAL A 13 -10.07 52.64 6.94
CA VAL A 13 -8.99 51.77 7.43
C VAL A 13 -9.57 50.48 8.01
N ARG A 14 -10.71 50.56 8.70
CA ARG A 14 -11.41 49.37 9.22
C ARG A 14 -11.99 48.52 8.09
N GLU A 15 -12.56 49.13 7.06
CA GLU A 15 -13.05 48.41 5.88
C GLU A 15 -11.92 47.73 5.12
N ARG A 16 -10.79 48.41 4.92
CA ARG A 16 -9.58 47.82 4.32
C ARG A 16 -9.06 46.64 5.13
N LEU A 17 -9.04 46.76 6.47
CA LEU A 17 -8.64 45.67 7.34
C LEU A 17 -9.58 44.47 7.22
N ARG A 18 -10.90 44.68 7.20
CA ARG A 18 -11.88 43.59 7.00
C ARG A 18 -11.72 42.94 5.63
N ALA A 19 -11.49 43.72 4.58
CA ALA A 19 -11.23 43.19 3.24
C ALA A 19 -9.96 42.34 3.20
N ALA A 20 -8.88 42.82 3.82
CA ALA A 20 -7.62 42.08 3.95
C ALA A 20 -7.81 40.76 4.72
N GLN A 21 -8.51 40.78 5.85
CA GLN A 21 -8.81 39.58 6.65
C GLN A 21 -9.67 38.56 5.89
N ARG A 22 -10.65 39.02 5.09
CA ARG A 22 -11.43 38.12 4.22
C ARG A 22 -10.56 37.48 3.14
N ALA A 23 -9.68 38.26 2.51
CA ALA A 23 -8.75 37.74 1.52
C ALA A 23 -7.77 36.73 2.12
N GLU A 24 -7.26 37.01 3.32
CA GLU A 24 -6.40 36.09 4.08
C GLU A 24 -7.13 34.78 4.41
N ALA A 25 -8.35 34.86 4.94
CA ALA A 25 -9.15 33.67 5.22
C ALA A 25 -9.42 32.83 3.96
N GLN A 26 -9.70 33.47 2.82
CA GLN A 26 -9.87 32.79 1.54
C GLN A 26 -8.58 32.11 1.06
N ALA A 27 -7.43 32.78 1.21
CA ALA A 27 -6.14 32.21 0.86
C ALA A 27 -5.81 30.99 1.73
N ILE A 28 -6.04 31.07 3.05
CA ILE A 28 -5.85 29.94 3.97
C ILE A 28 -6.74 28.77 3.58
N ALA A 29 -8.02 29.02 3.28
CA ALA A 29 -8.95 27.97 2.85
C ALA A 29 -8.50 27.31 1.53
N ALA A 30 -8.00 28.09 0.58
CA ALA A 30 -7.46 27.59 -0.68
C ALA A 30 -6.22 26.70 -0.47
N VAL A 31 -5.31 27.11 0.42
CA VAL A 31 -4.12 26.31 0.79
C VAL A 31 -4.54 25.01 1.45
N GLN A 32 -5.45 25.04 2.42
CA GLN A 32 -5.94 23.83 3.09
C GLN A 32 -6.59 22.86 2.10
N LYS A 33 -7.39 23.38 1.16
CA LYS A 33 -7.98 22.57 0.10
C LYS A 33 -6.91 21.94 -0.81
N ALA A 34 -5.87 22.70 -1.17
CA ALA A 34 -4.78 22.19 -1.98
C ALA A 34 -4.00 21.07 -1.25
N LEU A 35 -3.69 21.26 0.04
CA LEU A 35 -3.03 20.25 0.86
C LEU A 35 -3.86 18.97 1.00
N ALA A 36 -5.18 19.09 1.17
CA ALA A 36 -6.07 17.94 1.21
C ALA A 36 -6.09 17.19 -0.13
N ALA A 37 -6.13 17.91 -1.25
CA ALA A 37 -6.08 17.32 -2.59
C ALA A 37 -4.73 16.64 -2.88
N GLU A 38 -3.62 17.24 -2.42
CA GLU A 38 -2.29 16.65 -2.51
C GLU A 38 -2.19 15.35 -1.71
N ALA A 39 -2.68 15.33 -0.47
CA ALA A 39 -2.71 14.14 0.37
C ALA A 39 -3.55 13.02 -0.26
N GLU A 40 -4.72 13.35 -0.82
CA GLU A 40 -5.58 12.41 -1.51
C GLU A 40 -4.91 11.84 -2.78
N ALA A 41 -4.25 12.70 -3.56
CA ALA A 41 -3.50 12.28 -4.73
C ALA A 41 -2.32 11.35 -4.35
N GLY A 42 -1.61 11.67 -3.26
CA GLY A 42 -0.55 10.83 -2.70
C GLY A 42 -1.07 9.45 -2.30
N ALA A 43 -2.17 9.39 -1.55
CA ALA A 43 -2.78 8.11 -1.15
C ALA A 43 -3.23 7.27 -2.36
N ARG A 44 -3.78 7.90 -3.40
CA ARG A 44 -4.14 7.21 -4.65
C ARG A 44 -2.91 6.66 -5.37
N LEU A 45 -1.83 7.42 -5.43
CA LEU A 45 -0.57 6.99 -6.03
C LEU A 45 -0.02 5.76 -5.29
N GLU A 46 0.04 5.81 -3.95
CA GLU A 46 0.50 4.68 -3.14
C GLU A 46 -0.34 3.42 -3.36
N ALA A 47 -1.67 3.55 -3.41
CA ALA A 47 -2.55 2.42 -3.70
C ALA A 47 -2.28 1.80 -5.08
N ILE A 48 -2.03 2.64 -6.09
CA ILE A 48 -1.66 2.19 -7.44
C ILE A 48 -0.31 1.47 -7.41
N ILE A 49 0.69 2.03 -6.72
CA ILE A 49 2.03 1.43 -6.59
C ILE A 49 1.92 0.06 -5.93
N LEU A 50 1.21 -0.05 -4.80
CA LEU A 50 1.02 -1.32 -4.08
C LEU A 50 0.33 -2.37 -4.96
N ARG A 51 -0.70 -1.98 -5.71
CA ARG A 51 -1.38 -2.88 -6.65
C ARG A 51 -0.43 -3.40 -7.73
N HIS A 52 0.39 -2.54 -8.31
CA HIS A 52 1.33 -2.94 -9.34
C HIS A 52 2.48 -3.77 -8.77
N GLN A 53 2.98 -3.47 -7.57
CA GLN A 53 3.96 -4.30 -6.88
C GLN A 53 3.43 -5.71 -6.62
N ALA A 54 2.17 -5.84 -6.17
CA ALA A 54 1.52 -7.14 -6.03
C ALA A 54 1.34 -7.87 -7.38
N GLY A 55 1.06 -7.12 -8.45
CA GLY A 55 1.01 -7.67 -9.81
C GLY A 55 2.38 -8.19 -10.28
N LEU A 56 3.44 -7.43 -10.04
CA LEU A 56 4.82 -7.79 -10.39
C LEU A 56 5.30 -9.00 -9.59
N SER A 57 5.03 -9.06 -8.28
CA SER A 57 5.39 -10.23 -7.47
C SER A 57 4.67 -11.48 -7.96
N LYS A 58 3.37 -11.40 -8.23
CA LYS A 58 2.60 -12.52 -8.81
C LYS A 58 3.18 -12.97 -10.16
N ALA A 59 3.53 -12.03 -11.03
CA ALA A 59 4.13 -12.34 -12.33
C ALA A 59 5.51 -13.00 -12.16
N ALA A 60 6.34 -12.51 -11.24
CA ALA A 60 7.63 -13.11 -10.93
C ALA A 60 7.45 -14.55 -10.44
N HIS A 61 6.57 -14.81 -9.47
CA HIS A 61 6.27 -16.18 -9.01
C HIS A 61 5.80 -17.09 -10.14
N ALA A 62 4.95 -16.59 -11.05
CA ALA A 62 4.50 -17.36 -12.21
C ALA A 62 5.66 -17.72 -13.16
N VAL A 63 6.60 -16.78 -13.39
CA VAL A 63 7.82 -17.05 -14.16
C VAL A 63 8.68 -18.11 -13.48
N HIS A 64 8.92 -17.99 -12.17
CA HIS A 64 9.69 -18.98 -11.40
C HIS A 64 9.04 -20.38 -11.46
N ALA A 65 7.71 -20.46 -11.34
CA ALA A 65 6.97 -21.72 -11.44
C ALA A 65 7.04 -22.33 -12.86
N ALA A 66 6.97 -21.51 -13.91
CA ALA A 66 7.13 -21.94 -15.29
C ALA A 66 8.55 -22.46 -15.55
N GLN A 67 9.56 -21.74 -15.06
CA GLN A 67 10.97 -22.15 -15.12
C GLN A 67 11.22 -23.47 -14.39
N ALA A 68 10.64 -23.66 -13.20
CA ALA A 68 10.69 -24.92 -12.45
C ALA A 68 10.03 -26.07 -13.22
N THR A 69 8.93 -25.82 -13.91
CA THR A 69 8.25 -26.82 -14.73
C THR A 69 9.07 -27.18 -15.95
N LEU A 70 9.70 -26.20 -16.61
CA LEU A 70 10.60 -26.46 -17.73
C LEU A 70 11.84 -27.25 -17.30
N ALA A 71 12.46 -26.89 -16.16
CA ALA A 71 13.61 -27.61 -15.63
C ALA A 71 13.26 -29.06 -15.24
N ARG A 72 12.06 -29.30 -14.67
CA ARG A 72 11.55 -30.65 -14.35
C ARG A 72 11.32 -31.51 -15.59
N THR A 73 10.81 -30.92 -16.67
CA THR A 73 10.44 -31.65 -17.90
C THR A 73 11.62 -31.88 -18.84
N SER A 74 12.52 -30.90 -18.96
CA SER A 74 13.60 -30.91 -19.96
C SER A 74 15.01 -31.07 -19.38
N GLY A 75 15.15 -31.03 -18.06
CA GLY A 75 16.45 -31.01 -17.38
C GLY A 75 17.03 -29.60 -17.29
N LEU A 76 17.83 -29.35 -16.24
CA LEU A 76 18.26 -28.01 -15.87
C LEU A 76 19.14 -27.32 -16.94
N GLU A 77 20.14 -28.02 -17.49
CA GLU A 77 21.07 -27.46 -18.48
C GLU A 77 20.38 -27.16 -19.83
N ARG A 78 19.46 -28.03 -20.26
CA ARG A 78 18.68 -27.81 -21.48
C ARG A 78 17.68 -26.67 -21.31
N ALA A 79 16.97 -26.62 -20.20
CA ALA A 79 16.06 -25.52 -19.87
C ALA A 79 16.78 -24.17 -19.83
N ALA A 80 17.98 -24.13 -19.24
CA ALA A 80 18.81 -22.93 -19.19
C ALA A 80 19.20 -22.45 -20.60
N SER A 81 19.61 -23.39 -21.45
CA SER A 81 19.95 -23.12 -22.86
C SER A 81 18.76 -22.59 -23.66
N LEU A 82 17.56 -23.17 -23.48
CA LEU A 82 16.33 -22.74 -24.16
C LEU A 82 15.88 -21.33 -23.75
N LEU A 83 16.10 -20.96 -22.48
CA LEU A 83 15.76 -19.66 -21.94
C LEU A 83 16.85 -18.60 -22.17
N GLY A 84 18.01 -18.98 -22.71
CA GLY A 84 19.15 -18.08 -22.91
C GLY A 84 19.74 -17.55 -21.59
N ILE A 85 19.59 -18.28 -20.49
CA ILE A 85 20.11 -17.90 -19.16
C ILE A 85 21.11 -18.93 -18.66
N SER A 86 21.92 -18.56 -17.67
CA SER A 86 22.85 -19.51 -17.07
C SER A 86 22.13 -20.52 -16.17
N SER A 87 22.66 -21.75 -16.12
CA SER A 87 22.18 -22.83 -15.26
C SER A 87 22.22 -22.46 -13.77
N ARG A 88 23.14 -21.57 -13.36
CA ARG A 88 23.17 -21.02 -12.00
C ARG A 88 21.93 -20.17 -11.71
N VAL A 89 21.56 -19.27 -12.62
CA VAL A 89 20.39 -18.39 -12.48
C VAL A 89 19.12 -19.22 -12.44
N LEU A 90 18.98 -20.18 -13.36
CA LEU A 90 17.84 -21.06 -13.38
C LEU A 90 17.73 -21.89 -12.09
N ARG A 91 18.85 -22.41 -11.57
CA ARG A 91 18.85 -23.18 -10.31
C ARG A 91 18.35 -22.37 -9.12
N SER A 92 18.74 -21.09 -9.03
CA SER A 92 18.21 -20.19 -8.00
C SER A 92 16.70 -20.04 -8.14
N ALA A 93 16.22 -19.70 -9.34
CA ALA A 93 14.81 -19.51 -9.62
C ALA A 93 13.95 -20.76 -9.31
N VAL A 94 14.47 -21.96 -9.60
CA VAL A 94 13.81 -23.23 -9.28
C VAL A 94 13.73 -23.45 -7.77
N LYS A 95 14.81 -23.13 -7.04
CA LYS A 95 14.85 -23.23 -5.58
C LYS A 95 13.87 -22.26 -4.92
N ASP A 96 13.79 -21.03 -5.42
CA ASP A 96 12.89 -20.00 -4.91
C ASP A 96 11.43 -20.44 -5.11
N SER A 97 11.09 -20.99 -6.29
CA SER A 97 9.77 -21.58 -6.54
C SER A 97 9.43 -22.75 -5.60
N ALA A 98 10.42 -23.59 -5.23
CA ALA A 98 10.20 -24.70 -4.32
C ALA A 98 9.94 -24.23 -2.87
N LEU A 99 10.58 -23.14 -2.44
CA LEU A 99 10.33 -22.53 -1.13
C LEU A 99 8.92 -21.91 -1.08
N ASP A 100 8.50 -21.22 -2.13
CA ASP A 100 7.16 -20.65 -2.23
C ASP A 100 6.06 -21.73 -2.18
N GLY A 101 6.25 -22.84 -2.90
CA GLY A 101 5.34 -23.98 -2.86
C GLY A 101 5.24 -24.61 -1.46
N ARG A 102 6.33 -24.63 -0.71
CA ARG A 102 6.35 -25.14 0.67
C ARG A 102 5.60 -24.21 1.63
N VAL A 103 5.77 -22.90 1.49
CA VAL A 103 5.05 -21.90 2.31
C VAL A 103 3.54 -21.95 2.07
N GLN A 104 3.10 -22.10 0.82
CA GLN A 104 1.68 -22.27 0.49
C GLN A 104 1.09 -23.56 1.07
N ALA A 105 1.82 -24.68 1.00
CA ALA A 105 1.38 -25.95 1.57
C ALA A 105 1.22 -25.90 3.10
N THR A 106 2.06 -25.11 3.80
CA THR A 106 1.92 -24.90 5.24
C THR A 106 0.78 -23.94 5.60
N SER A 107 0.51 -22.92 4.79
CA SER A 107 -0.57 -21.96 5.04
C SER A 107 -1.97 -22.56 4.88
N ASN A 108 -2.14 -23.55 4.00
CA ASN A 108 -3.43 -24.19 3.75
C ASN A 108 -3.81 -25.28 4.78
N ASN A 109 -2.88 -25.65 5.67
CA ASN A 109 -3.11 -26.61 6.76
C ASN A 109 -3.39 -25.89 8.08
N THR A 110 -4.44 -25.05 8.12
CA THR A 110 -5.00 -24.62 9.40
C THR A 110 -5.77 -25.81 9.99
N PRO A 111 -5.42 -26.34 11.19
CA PRO A 111 -6.19 -27.41 11.80
C PRO A 111 -7.64 -26.96 11.99
N ALA A 112 -8.59 -27.75 11.52
CA ALA A 112 -10.01 -27.53 11.75
C ALA A 112 -10.25 -27.31 13.26
N ALA A 113 -10.96 -26.23 13.61
CA ALA A 113 -11.32 -25.93 14.98
C ALA A 113 -12.03 -27.13 15.62
N THR A 114 -11.47 -27.61 16.73
CA THR A 114 -12.10 -28.59 17.63
C THR A 114 -13.53 -28.14 17.94
N PRO A 115 -14.57 -28.97 17.71
CA PRO A 115 -15.93 -28.60 18.09
C PRO A 115 -16.02 -28.44 19.60
N ALA A 116 -16.58 -27.31 20.05
CA ALA A 116 -16.78 -27.00 21.47
C ALA A 116 -17.69 -28.04 22.15
N PRO A 117 -17.44 -28.42 23.41
CA PRO A 117 -18.29 -29.37 24.12
C PRO A 117 -19.66 -28.74 24.44
N THR A 118 -20.73 -29.40 23.98
CA THR A 118 -22.13 -29.10 24.33
C THR A 118 -22.31 -29.30 25.84
N MET A 119 -22.53 -28.20 26.58
CA MET A 119 -23.02 -28.26 27.96
C MET A 119 -24.50 -28.67 27.96
N ALA A 120 -24.82 -29.78 28.63
CA ALA A 120 -26.19 -30.18 28.92
C ALA A 120 -26.81 -29.22 29.97
N PRO A 121 -28.10 -28.87 29.84
CA PRO A 121 -28.78 -28.04 30.84
C PRO A 121 -29.05 -28.84 32.11
N THR A 122 -28.71 -28.26 33.26
CA THR A 122 -29.10 -28.76 34.58
C THR A 122 -30.56 -28.36 34.85
N GLU A 123 -31.43 -29.34 34.98
CA GLU A 123 -32.82 -29.14 35.44
C GLU A 123 -32.81 -28.78 36.94
N THR A 124 -33.62 -27.78 37.29
CA THR A 124 -33.86 -27.28 38.67
C THR A 124 -34.92 -28.09 39.39
#